data_AF-A0A953NE45-F1
#
_entry.id   AF-A0A953NE45-F1
#
_cell.length_a   1.000
_cell.length_b   1.000
_cell.length_c   1.000
_cell.angle_alpha   90.00
_cell.angle_beta   90.00
_cell.angle_gamma   90.00
#
_symmetry.space_group_name_H-M   'P 1'
#
loop_
_entity.id
_entity.type
_entity.pdbx_description
1 polymer ?
#
loop_
_entity_poly.entity_id
_entity_poly.type
_entity_poly.pdbx_seq_one_letter_code
_entity_poly.pdbx_strand_id
1 'polypeptide(L)'
;MRTLVKNVDIAEADLAKASFTEAQRVRQQKILSLSRAYIDNVLSRENVDMASITRYSRALAPLLLANAADAANVQIEALDQAVRELSKKLKPGEFEKALAVITGPKTPREGNLQFQYFVYAFGPGSAGSRVLYMESIFDREAALGVLRTVLNDRVASQAFFGDTYRLERDLMADGATVELMRRFGHLGQ
;
A
#
# COMPACT_ATOMS: atom_id res chain seq x y z
N MET A 1 10.99 -26.98 14.87
CA MET A 1 10.80 -27.62 13.55
C MET A 1 9.62 -28.61 13.51
N ARG A 2 9.48 -29.55 14.47
CA ARG A 2 8.26 -30.43 14.56
C ARG A 2 6.93 -29.66 14.64
N THR A 3 6.90 -28.50 15.32
CA THR A 3 5.74 -27.60 15.33
C THR A 3 5.39 -27.05 13.95
N LEU A 4 6.39 -26.79 13.09
CA LEU A 4 6.16 -26.26 11.75
C LEU A 4 5.56 -27.32 10.83
N VAL A 5 6.02 -28.58 10.91
CA VAL A 5 5.41 -29.71 10.20
C VAL A 5 3.94 -29.84 10.58
N LYS A 6 3.63 -29.84 11.88
CA LYS A 6 2.25 -29.90 12.38
C LYS A 6 1.39 -28.75 11.83
N ASN A 7 1.93 -27.54 11.75
CA ASN A 7 1.20 -26.39 11.20
C ASN A 7 0.90 -26.57 9.70
N VAL A 8 1.81 -27.18 8.94
CA VAL A 8 1.57 -27.51 7.53
C VAL A 8 0.50 -28.61 7.41
N ASP A 9 0.54 -29.65 8.25
CA ASP A 9 -0.49 -30.71 8.26
C ASP A 9 -1.89 -30.13 8.53
N ILE A 10 -2.00 -29.23 9.52
CA ILE A 10 -3.25 -28.55 9.87
C ILE A 10 -3.73 -27.69 8.69
N ALA A 11 -2.83 -26.88 8.10
CA ALA A 11 -3.18 -26.03 6.98
C ALA A 11 -3.67 -26.85 5.77
N GLU A 12 -3.02 -27.98 5.45
CA GLU A 12 -3.44 -28.88 4.37
C GLU A 12 -4.83 -29.46 4.62
N ALA A 13 -5.13 -29.88 5.85
CA ALA A 13 -6.45 -30.38 6.22
C ALA A 13 -7.55 -29.30 6.13
N ASP A 14 -7.21 -28.05 6.46
CA ASP A 14 -8.15 -26.93 6.42
C ASP A 14 -8.38 -26.36 5.02
N LEU A 15 -7.50 -26.64 4.04
CA LEU A 15 -7.72 -26.23 2.64
C LEU A 15 -9.05 -26.74 2.07
N ALA A 16 -9.50 -27.92 2.50
CA ALA A 16 -10.76 -28.48 2.05
C ALA A 16 -11.99 -27.66 2.51
N LYS A 17 -11.86 -26.98 3.66
CA LYS A 17 -12.92 -26.19 4.30
C LYS A 17 -12.91 -24.73 3.83
N ALA A 18 -11.82 -24.28 3.23
CA ALA A 18 -11.66 -22.90 2.76
C ALA A 18 -12.44 -22.65 1.46
N SER A 19 -13.02 -21.45 1.36
CA SER A 19 -13.78 -20.99 0.18
C SER A 19 -12.85 -20.50 -0.95
N PHE A 20 -11.87 -21.31 -1.33
CA PHE A 20 -10.98 -21.01 -2.46
C PHE A 20 -11.58 -21.48 -3.79
N THR A 21 -11.33 -20.70 -4.85
CA THR A 21 -11.50 -21.21 -6.22
C THR A 21 -10.53 -22.37 -6.48
N GLU A 22 -10.78 -23.15 -7.53
CA GLU A 22 -9.89 -24.27 -7.88
C GLU A 22 -8.45 -23.81 -8.12
N ALA A 23 -8.26 -22.73 -8.87
CA ALA A 23 -6.93 -22.17 -9.13
C ALA A 23 -6.22 -21.73 -7.83
N GLN A 24 -6.96 -21.09 -6.91
CA GLN A 24 -6.43 -20.68 -5.61
C GLN A 24 -6.07 -21.88 -4.73
N ARG A 25 -6.89 -22.93 -4.75
CA ARG A 25 -6.68 -24.18 -4.01
C ARG A 25 -5.42 -24.89 -4.49
N VAL A 26 -5.26 -25.07 -5.80
CA VAL A 26 -4.05 -25.64 -6.42
C VAL A 26 -2.81 -24.83 -6.02
N ARG A 27 -2.91 -23.50 -6.01
CA ARG A 27 -1.80 -22.63 -5.59
C ARG A 27 -1.46 -22.79 -4.11
N GLN A 28 -2.45 -22.87 -3.21
CA GLN A 28 -2.18 -23.12 -1.78
C GLN A 28 -1.56 -24.49 -1.55
N GLN A 29 -2.05 -25.53 -2.22
CA GLN A 29 -1.46 -26.87 -2.15
C GLN A 29 0.02 -26.84 -2.57
N LYS A 30 0.36 -26.09 -3.64
CA LYS A 30 1.74 -25.93 -4.07
C LYS A 30 2.61 -25.20 -3.04
N ILE A 31 2.09 -24.15 -2.40
CA ILE A 31 2.76 -23.43 -1.31
C ILE A 31 3.05 -24.36 -0.13
N LEU A 32 2.07 -25.14 0.32
CA LEU A 32 2.22 -26.06 1.45
C LEU A 32 3.19 -27.20 1.11
N SER A 33 3.09 -27.77 -0.10
CA SER A 33 4.01 -28.81 -0.58
C SER A 33 5.46 -28.32 -0.63
N LEU A 34 5.72 -27.11 -1.16
CA LEU A 34 7.07 -26.52 -1.18
C LEU A 34 7.60 -26.28 0.25
N SER A 35 6.73 -25.84 1.15
CA SER A 35 7.08 -25.57 2.55
C SER A 35 7.40 -26.86 3.30
N ARG A 36 6.61 -27.92 3.12
CA ARG A 36 6.88 -29.25 3.66
C ARG A 36 8.21 -29.80 3.16
N ALA A 37 8.42 -29.80 1.84
CA ALA A 37 9.65 -30.30 1.24
C ALA A 37 10.90 -29.56 1.77
N TYR A 38 10.80 -28.25 2.00
CA TYR A 38 11.88 -27.49 2.61
C TYR A 38 12.11 -27.88 4.08
N ILE A 39 11.06 -27.99 4.89
CA ILE A 39 11.16 -28.40 6.30
C ILE A 39 11.77 -29.80 6.43
N ASP A 40 11.33 -30.76 5.61
CA ASP A 40 11.85 -32.14 5.61
C ASP A 40 13.33 -32.18 5.21
N ASN A 41 13.74 -31.33 4.26
CA ASN A 41 15.15 -31.20 3.87
C ASN A 41 16.01 -30.67 5.02
N VAL A 42 15.52 -29.65 5.75
CA VAL A 42 16.23 -29.10 6.91
C VAL A 42 16.30 -30.12 8.04
N LEU A 43 15.22 -30.86 8.30
CA LEU A 43 15.18 -31.91 9.33
C LEU A 43 16.14 -33.06 9.03
N SER A 44 16.25 -33.48 7.77
CA SER A 44 17.13 -34.60 7.38
C SER A 44 18.62 -34.23 7.35
N ARG A 45 18.95 -32.96 7.11
CA ARG A 45 20.35 -32.47 7.05
C ARG A 45 20.86 -31.90 8.36
N GLU A 46 19.97 -31.62 9.32
CA GLU A 46 20.25 -30.90 10.58
C GLU A 46 20.99 -29.56 10.38
N ASN A 47 20.94 -28.99 9.18
CA ASN A 47 21.65 -27.77 8.81
C ASN A 47 20.80 -26.93 7.85
N VAL A 48 20.98 -25.61 7.93
CA VAL A 48 20.34 -24.62 7.06
C VAL A 48 21.41 -23.77 6.42
N ASP A 49 21.44 -23.74 5.09
CA ASP A 49 22.34 -22.89 4.32
C ASP A 49 21.57 -21.79 3.56
N MET A 50 22.23 -20.66 3.30
CA MET A 50 21.60 -19.53 2.60
C MET A 50 21.16 -19.86 1.18
N ALA A 51 21.79 -20.82 0.50
CA ALA A 51 21.43 -21.19 -0.86
C ALA A 51 20.12 -21.99 -0.87
N SER A 52 19.87 -22.86 0.11
CA SER A 52 18.60 -23.57 0.26
C SER A 52 17.44 -22.65 0.64
N ILE A 53 17.66 -21.71 1.57
CA ILE A 53 16.69 -20.64 1.87
C ILE A 53 16.36 -19.87 0.59
N THR A 54 17.38 -19.40 -0.13
CA THR A 54 17.19 -18.59 -1.34
C THR A 54 16.40 -19.34 -2.41
N ARG A 55 16.68 -20.63 -2.64
CA ARG A 55 15.91 -21.45 -3.60
C ARG A 55 14.46 -21.61 -3.19
N TYR A 56 14.20 -21.91 -1.92
CA TYR A 56 12.84 -22.02 -1.39
C TYR A 56 12.07 -20.70 -1.52
N SER A 57 12.66 -19.59 -1.06
CA SER A 57 12.03 -18.26 -1.13
C SER A 57 11.74 -17.84 -2.57
N ARG A 58 12.65 -18.08 -3.52
CA ARG A 58 12.43 -17.76 -4.94
C ARG A 58 11.33 -18.61 -5.58
N ALA A 59 11.21 -19.88 -5.20
CA ALA A 59 10.13 -20.74 -5.67
C ALA A 59 8.76 -20.31 -5.10
N LEU A 60 8.74 -19.80 -3.86
CA LEU A 60 7.52 -19.40 -3.16
C LEU A 60 7.03 -18.00 -3.57
N ALA A 61 7.94 -17.08 -3.84
CA ALA A 61 7.66 -15.68 -4.14
C ALA A 61 6.54 -15.46 -5.19
N PRO A 62 6.58 -16.07 -6.40
CA PRO A 62 5.53 -15.85 -7.40
C PRO A 62 4.15 -16.34 -6.94
N LEU A 63 4.09 -17.37 -6.10
CA LEU A 63 2.83 -17.90 -5.57
C LEU A 63 2.22 -16.96 -4.52
N LEU A 64 3.06 -16.38 -3.66
CA LEU A 64 2.63 -15.38 -2.68
C LEU A 64 2.20 -14.08 -3.36
N LEU A 65 2.91 -13.65 -4.40
CA LEU A 65 2.53 -12.48 -5.20
C LEU A 65 1.20 -12.69 -5.91
N ALA A 66 0.92 -13.90 -6.40
CA ALA A 66 -0.39 -14.22 -6.96
C ALA A 66 -1.51 -14.23 -5.90
N ASN A 67 -1.23 -14.66 -4.66
CA ASN A 67 -2.18 -14.48 -3.55
C ASN A 67 -2.42 -12.99 -3.25
N ALA A 68 -1.37 -12.17 -3.29
CA ALA A 68 -1.49 -10.72 -3.08
C ALA A 68 -2.29 -10.04 -4.20
N ALA A 69 -2.13 -10.47 -5.45
CA ALA A 69 -2.91 -9.99 -6.59
C ALA A 69 -4.41 -10.32 -6.43
N ASP A 70 -4.75 -11.55 -6.04
CA ASP A 70 -6.14 -11.92 -5.75
C ASP A 70 -6.73 -11.07 -4.62
N ALA A 71 -5.98 -10.87 -3.53
CA ALA A 71 -6.39 -10.02 -2.42
C ALA A 71 -6.58 -8.55 -2.84
N ALA A 72 -5.71 -8.06 -3.72
CA ALA A 72 -5.83 -6.72 -4.27
C ALA A 72 -7.10 -6.56 -5.11
N ASN A 73 -7.41 -7.53 -5.97
CA ASN A 73 -8.64 -7.53 -6.77
C ASN A 73 -9.89 -7.47 -5.90
N VAL A 74 -9.96 -8.31 -4.86
CA VAL A 74 -11.11 -8.32 -3.92
C VAL A 74 -11.23 -6.98 -3.19
N GLN A 75 -10.12 -6.40 -2.73
CA GLN A 75 -10.15 -5.09 -2.06
C GLN A 75 -10.56 -3.96 -2.99
N ILE A 76 -10.09 -3.97 -4.24
CA ILE A 76 -10.47 -2.98 -5.26
C ILE A 76 -11.96 -3.09 -5.57
N GLU A 77 -12.49 -4.30 -5.77
CA GLU A 77 -13.91 -4.52 -6.04
C GLU A 77 -14.79 -4.02 -4.89
N ALA A 78 -14.42 -4.35 -3.65
CA ALA A 78 -15.14 -3.87 -2.46
C ALA A 78 -15.09 -2.35 -2.32
N LEU A 79 -13.91 -1.74 -2.58
CA LEU A 79 -13.74 -0.30 -2.53
C LEU A 79 -14.56 0.39 -3.63
N ASP A 80 -14.53 -0.13 -4.86
CA ASP A 80 -15.28 0.41 -5.99
C ASP A 80 -16.78 0.34 -5.76
N GLN A 81 -17.27 -0.78 -5.23
CA GLN A 81 -18.67 -0.92 -4.84
C GLN A 81 -19.05 0.12 -3.78
N ALA A 82 -18.24 0.27 -2.72
CA ALA A 82 -18.51 1.24 -1.66
C ALA A 82 -18.54 2.68 -2.18
N VAL A 83 -17.61 3.03 -3.08
CA VAL A 83 -17.55 4.37 -3.71
C VAL A 83 -18.75 4.60 -4.63
N ARG A 84 -19.18 3.60 -5.41
CA ARG A 84 -20.40 3.71 -6.23
C ARG A 84 -21.64 3.91 -5.37
N GLU A 85 -21.79 3.16 -4.28
CA GLU A 85 -22.93 3.32 -3.35
C GLU A 85 -22.91 4.68 -2.64
N LEU A 86 -21.73 5.19 -2.29
CA LEU A 86 -21.58 6.55 -1.76
C LEU A 86 -21.98 7.58 -2.80
N SER A 87 -21.53 7.43 -4.04
CA SER A 87 -21.76 8.38 -5.14
C SER A 87 -23.24 8.54 -5.47
N LYS A 88 -24.05 7.47 -5.35
CA LYS A 88 -25.51 7.54 -5.51
C LYS A 88 -26.21 8.48 -4.51
N LYS A 89 -25.57 8.77 -3.38
CA LYS A 89 -26.11 9.64 -2.32
C LYS A 89 -25.67 11.11 -2.47
N LEU A 90 -24.75 11.38 -3.38
CA LEU A 90 -24.21 12.71 -3.62
C LEU A 90 -25.04 13.45 -4.67
N LYS A 91 -25.12 14.78 -4.53
CA LYS A 91 -25.71 15.64 -5.56
C LYS A 91 -24.77 15.71 -6.77
N PRO A 92 -25.30 16.03 -7.97
CA PRO A 92 -24.46 16.28 -9.13
C PRO A 92 -23.36 17.32 -8.82
N GLY A 93 -22.10 17.00 -9.14
CA GLY A 93 -20.96 17.90 -8.90
C GLY A 93 -20.28 17.76 -7.52
N GLU A 94 -20.84 17.00 -6.57
CA GLU A 94 -20.23 16.83 -5.24
C GLU A 94 -19.07 15.83 -5.26
N PHE A 95 -19.17 14.76 -6.07
CA PHE A 95 -18.11 13.77 -6.18
C PHE A 95 -16.83 14.34 -6.81
N GLU A 96 -16.98 15.28 -7.74
CA GLU A 96 -15.90 16.01 -8.41
C GLU A 96 -15.13 16.91 -7.44
N LYS A 97 -15.75 17.30 -6.33
CA LYS A 97 -15.15 18.10 -5.25
C LYS A 97 -14.67 17.24 -4.07
N ALA A 98 -14.93 15.93 -4.11
CA ALA A 98 -14.56 15.03 -3.03
C ALA A 98 -13.03 14.90 -2.93
N LEU A 99 -12.58 14.74 -1.68
CA LEU A 99 -11.20 14.44 -1.32
C LEU A 99 -11.14 13.01 -0.77
N ALA A 100 -10.10 12.27 -1.15
CA ALA A 100 -9.78 10.98 -0.60
C ALA A 100 -8.58 11.14 0.34
N VAL A 101 -8.77 10.81 1.62
CA VAL A 101 -7.70 10.82 2.63
C VAL A 101 -7.36 9.38 2.96
N ILE A 102 -6.16 8.97 2.58
CA ILE A 102 -5.63 7.63 2.82
C ILE A 102 -4.65 7.75 3.98
N THR A 103 -4.86 6.95 5.01
CA THR A 103 -3.99 6.85 6.16
C THR A 103 -3.16 5.58 6.09
N GLY A 104 -1.87 5.66 6.44
CA GLY A 104 -1.04 4.46 6.46
C GLY A 104 0.41 4.72 6.86
N PRO A 105 1.21 3.66 6.99
CA PRO A 105 2.64 3.82 7.29
C PRO A 105 3.37 4.43 6.09
N LYS A 106 4.49 5.10 6.35
CA LYS A 106 5.33 5.77 5.33
C LYS A 106 5.81 4.81 4.23
N THR A 107 6.30 3.63 4.62
CA THR A 107 7.03 2.73 3.72
C THR A 107 6.20 2.21 2.53
N PRO A 108 4.94 1.75 2.71
CA PRO A 108 4.11 1.31 1.58
C PRO A 108 3.31 2.46 0.92
N ARG A 109 3.76 3.73 1.02
CA ARG A 109 3.10 4.85 0.34
C ARG A 109 3.10 4.65 -1.18
N GLU A 110 4.26 4.29 -1.72
CA GLU A 110 4.39 3.96 -3.14
C GLU A 110 3.67 2.63 -3.43
N GLY A 111 2.80 2.63 -4.44
CA GLY A 111 2.00 1.46 -4.78
C GLY A 111 0.90 1.13 -3.77
N ASN A 112 0.56 2.02 -2.84
CA ASN A 112 -0.57 1.79 -1.94
C ASN A 112 -1.88 1.58 -2.75
N LEU A 113 -2.58 0.47 -2.48
CA LEU A 113 -3.76 0.06 -3.24
C LEU A 113 -4.87 1.12 -3.23
N GLN A 114 -5.20 1.65 -2.05
CA GLN A 114 -6.29 2.62 -1.89
C GLN A 114 -5.92 3.95 -2.55
N PHE A 115 -4.67 4.39 -2.37
CA PHE A 115 -4.16 5.59 -3.02
C PHE A 115 -4.23 5.46 -4.55
N GLN A 116 -3.74 4.36 -5.11
CA GLN A 116 -3.82 4.10 -6.55
C GLN A 116 -5.27 4.10 -7.04
N TYR A 117 -6.16 3.37 -6.35
CA TYR A 117 -7.58 3.34 -6.71
C TYR A 117 -8.16 4.76 -6.84
N PHE A 118 -7.98 5.61 -5.83
CA PHE A 118 -8.53 6.96 -5.86
C PHE A 118 -7.86 7.87 -6.89
N VAL A 119 -6.56 7.69 -7.17
CA VAL A 119 -5.90 8.42 -8.26
C VAL A 119 -6.50 8.06 -9.62
N TYR A 120 -6.76 6.78 -9.87
CA TYR A 120 -7.44 6.34 -11.09
C TYR A 120 -8.92 6.81 -11.13
N ALA A 121 -9.63 6.75 -10.01
CA ALA A 121 -11.04 7.15 -9.92
C ALA A 121 -11.24 8.67 -10.06
N PHE A 122 -10.32 9.48 -9.53
CA PHE A 122 -10.40 10.95 -9.58
C PHE A 122 -9.72 11.56 -10.81
N GLY A 123 -8.90 10.78 -11.51
CA GLY A 123 -8.23 11.16 -12.74
C GLY A 123 -6.80 11.72 -12.56
N PRO A 124 -6.10 11.99 -13.67
CA PRO A 124 -4.72 12.47 -13.66
C PRO A 124 -4.55 13.77 -12.87
N GLY A 125 -3.43 13.90 -12.16
CA GLY A 125 -3.13 15.10 -11.34
C GLY A 125 -3.90 15.17 -10.01
N SER A 126 -4.72 14.17 -9.69
CA SER A 126 -5.44 14.10 -8.41
C SER A 126 -4.53 13.77 -7.22
N ALA A 127 -3.38 13.14 -7.45
CA ALA A 127 -2.38 12.88 -6.41
C ALA A 127 -1.87 14.20 -5.81
N GLY A 128 -1.93 14.32 -4.48
CA GLY A 128 -1.54 15.54 -3.77
C GLY A 128 -2.60 16.65 -3.80
N SER A 129 -3.48 16.71 -4.81
CA SER A 129 -4.56 17.72 -4.86
C SER A 129 -5.86 17.22 -4.23
N ARG A 130 -6.36 16.08 -4.71
CA ARG A 130 -7.61 15.44 -4.28
C ARG A 130 -7.42 14.13 -3.53
N VAL A 131 -6.29 13.47 -3.75
CA VAL A 131 -5.90 12.23 -3.07
C VAL A 131 -4.71 12.51 -2.18
N LEU A 132 -4.94 12.52 -0.88
CA LEU A 132 -3.96 12.84 0.15
C LEU A 132 -3.55 11.57 0.89
N TYR A 133 -2.25 11.32 0.97
CA TYR A 133 -1.70 10.24 1.79
C TYR A 133 -1.13 10.82 3.07
N MET A 134 -1.73 10.46 4.21
CA MET A 134 -1.32 10.89 5.54
C MET A 134 -0.53 9.78 6.21
N GLU A 135 0.79 10.00 6.29
CA GLU A 135 1.71 9.04 6.88
C GLU A 135 1.60 9.02 8.40
N SER A 136 1.61 7.83 8.98
CA SER A 136 1.66 7.59 10.44
C SER A 136 0.49 8.18 11.24
N ILE A 137 -0.62 8.46 10.59
CA ILE A 137 -1.89 8.85 11.22
C ILE A 137 -2.85 7.68 11.06
N PHE A 138 -3.34 7.11 12.16
CA PHE A 138 -4.25 5.96 12.12
C PHE A 138 -5.62 6.26 12.75
N ASP A 139 -5.75 7.44 13.38
CA ASP A 139 -6.99 7.93 13.96
C ASP A 139 -7.72 8.86 12.98
N ARG A 140 -9.05 8.72 12.95
CA ARG A 140 -9.91 9.48 12.03
C ARG A 140 -9.94 10.96 12.36
N GLU A 141 -10.07 11.32 13.64
CA GLU A 141 -10.14 12.74 14.05
C GLU A 141 -8.80 13.43 13.80
N ALA A 142 -7.68 12.75 14.08
CA ALA A 142 -6.35 13.23 13.74
C ALA A 142 -6.18 13.46 12.22
N ALA A 143 -6.64 12.52 11.38
CA ALA A 143 -6.60 12.67 9.92
C ALA A 143 -7.44 13.87 9.44
N LEU A 144 -8.63 14.07 10.02
CA LEU A 144 -9.46 15.23 9.74
C LEU A 144 -8.81 16.54 10.21
N GLY A 145 -8.11 16.54 11.35
CA GLY A 145 -7.35 17.68 11.84
C GLY A 145 -6.23 18.10 10.88
N VAL A 146 -5.49 17.12 10.36
CA VAL A 146 -4.45 17.38 9.34
C VAL A 146 -5.08 17.86 8.04
N LEU A 147 -6.19 17.27 7.59
CA LEU A 147 -6.90 17.72 6.40
C LEU A 147 -7.30 19.20 6.52
N ARG A 148 -7.85 19.61 7.67
CA ARG A 148 -8.22 21.01 7.94
C ARG A 148 -7.02 21.95 7.83
N THR A 149 -5.87 21.52 8.34
CA THR A 149 -4.62 22.28 8.26
C THR A 149 -4.21 22.46 6.80
N VAL A 150 -4.14 21.37 6.02
CA VAL A 150 -3.82 21.41 4.59
C VAL A 150 -4.74 22.36 3.82
N LEU A 151 -6.05 22.29 4.07
CA LEU A 151 -7.02 23.15 3.37
C LEU A 151 -6.85 24.63 3.74
N ASN A 152 -6.62 24.93 5.02
CA ASN A 152 -6.35 26.30 5.46
C ASN A 152 -5.04 26.85 4.88
N ASP A 153 -4.00 26.02 4.87
CA ASP A 153 -2.69 26.39 4.31
C ASP A 153 -2.80 26.65 2.82
N ARG A 154 -3.58 25.88 2.06
CA ARG A 154 -3.83 26.17 0.62
C ARG A 154 -4.46 27.54 0.39
N VAL A 155 -5.44 27.91 1.21
CA VAL A 155 -6.11 29.22 1.13
C VAL A 155 -5.10 30.33 1.44
N ALA A 156 -4.35 30.19 2.54
CA ALA A 156 -3.31 31.16 2.91
C ALA A 156 -2.23 31.24 1.82
N SER A 157 -1.80 30.10 1.29
CA SER A 157 -0.78 29.99 0.27
C SER A 157 -1.17 30.74 -1.01
N GLN A 158 -2.40 30.55 -1.47
CA GLN A 158 -2.94 31.31 -2.60
C GLN A 158 -2.99 32.81 -2.32
N ALA A 159 -3.41 33.21 -1.11
CA ALA A 159 -3.54 34.63 -0.75
C ALA A 159 -2.19 35.35 -0.63
N PHE A 160 -1.18 34.71 -0.02
CA PHE A 160 0.14 35.31 0.20
C PHE A 160 1.08 35.20 -1.01
N PHE A 161 1.04 34.06 -1.71
CA PHE A 161 2.05 33.72 -2.72
C PHE A 161 1.48 33.60 -4.14
N GLY A 162 0.16 33.62 -4.32
CA GLY A 162 -0.47 33.37 -5.62
C GLY A 162 -0.36 31.92 -6.10
N ASP A 163 0.14 31.01 -5.26
CA ASP A 163 0.35 29.59 -5.53
C ASP A 163 -0.32 28.77 -4.43
N THR A 164 -1.32 27.98 -4.80
CA THR A 164 -2.12 27.15 -3.88
C THR A 164 -1.29 26.15 -3.08
N TYR A 165 -0.17 25.66 -3.64
CA TYR A 165 0.61 24.57 -3.04
C TYR A 165 1.94 25.05 -2.43
N ARG A 166 2.22 26.36 -2.41
CA ARG A 166 3.49 26.92 -1.91
C ARG A 166 3.78 26.60 -0.44
N LEU A 167 2.75 26.45 0.41
CA LEU A 167 2.92 26.05 1.82
C LEU A 167 2.97 24.52 2.03
N GLU A 168 2.77 23.71 1.00
CA GLU A 168 2.95 22.25 1.09
C GLU A 168 4.41 21.82 0.92
N ARG A 169 5.25 22.73 0.43
CA ARG A 169 6.72 22.59 0.47
C ARG A 169 7.28 23.42 1.62
N ASP A 170 8.45 23.01 2.10
CA ASP A 170 9.15 23.74 3.16
C ASP A 170 9.29 25.23 2.79
N LEU A 171 9.00 26.12 3.76
CA LEU A 171 9.04 27.57 3.53
C LEU A 171 10.42 28.03 3.09
N MET A 172 11.47 27.43 3.67
CA MET A 172 12.87 27.73 3.41
C MET A 172 13.42 27.02 2.16
N ALA A 173 12.67 26.13 1.50
CA ALA A 173 13.17 25.28 0.41
C ALA A 173 13.95 26.06 -0.68
N ASP A 174 13.41 27.20 -1.11
CA ASP A 174 14.03 28.01 -2.16
C ASP A 174 15.37 28.62 -1.69
N GLY A 175 15.37 29.18 -0.48
CA GLY A 175 16.59 29.75 0.13
C GLY A 175 17.64 28.68 0.45
N ALA A 176 17.19 27.51 0.93
CA ALA A 176 18.04 26.37 1.20
C ALA A 176 18.71 25.86 -0.08
N THR A 177 17.97 25.76 -1.19
CA THR A 177 18.52 25.35 -2.50
C THR A 177 19.64 26.28 -2.95
N VAL A 178 19.43 27.60 -2.87
CA VAL A 178 20.44 28.60 -3.24
C VAL A 178 21.68 28.48 -2.37
N GLU A 179 21.51 28.38 -1.05
CA GLU A 179 22.65 28.34 -0.13
C GLU A 179 23.43 27.02 -0.20
N LEU A 180 22.75 25.90 -0.39
CA LEU A 180 23.38 24.60 -0.59
C LEU A 180 24.15 24.55 -1.91
N MET A 181 23.60 25.10 -2.98
CA MET A 181 24.32 25.28 -4.25
C MET A 181 25.60 26.09 -4.11
N ARG A 182 25.53 27.21 -3.39
CA ARG A 182 26.69 28.06 -3.13
C ARG A 182 27.78 27.32 -2.34
N ARG A 183 27.40 26.42 -1.43
CA ARG A 183 28.32 25.68 -0.56
C ARG A 183 28.93 24.45 -1.23
N PHE A 184 28.14 23.70 -1.98
CA PHE A 184 28.52 22.37 -2.49
C PHE A 184 28.70 22.32 -4.01
N GLY A 185 28.19 23.31 -4.75
CA GLY A 185 28.34 23.37 -6.21
C GLY A 185 27.49 22.37 -7.00
N HIS A 186 26.59 21.62 -6.36
CA HIS A 186 25.68 20.68 -7.01
C HIS A 186 24.38 20.47 -6.20
N LEU A 187 23.34 19.91 -6.84
CA LEU A 187 22.14 19.44 -6.13
C LEU A 187 22.43 18.12 -5.41
N GLY A 188 21.75 17.86 -4.30
CA GLY A 188 21.62 16.50 -3.78
C GLY A 188 20.78 15.69 -4.75
N GLN A 189 21.40 14.69 -5.40
CA GLN A 189 20.69 13.66 -6.15
C GLN A 189 20.21 12.55 -5.21
#